data_AF-A0A3N5VBR8-F1
#
_entry.id   AF-A0A3N5VBR8-F1
#
_cell.length_a   1.000
_cell.length_b   1.000
_cell.length_c   1.000
_cell.angle_alpha   90.00
_cell.angle_beta   90.00
_cell.angle_gamma   90.00
#
_symmetry.space_group_name_H-M   'P 1'
#
loop_
_entity.id
_entity.type
_entity.pdbx_description
1 polymer ?
#
loop_
_entity_poly.entity_id
_entity_poly.type
_entity_poly.pdbx_seq_one_letter_code
_entity_poly.pdbx_strand_id
1 'polypeptide(L)'
;MKTQSQRGGWTENAALVYYQAFLLYEKPEDTLKQMLNEFRAGEIGSNEAIRAHIEKNRRVIEYAVKAASVAHCNWGYDYSQGIDLALPNLFPVRHLAWLLSTEVRLLAEQGDYRTALDRCVTMHKMALHAVDKPLTTYLVGISVGALANRTIQAVLATMPGDVDALQRLKVQLGQVQDAFPPFDGAVAQEGQIWTAITHKEKAQAALLVLGQDDEKFAVSLHGQRIEAGDEAFF
;
A
#
# COMPACT_ATOMS: atom_id res chain seq x y z
N MET A 1 26.89 31.82 -5.16
CA MET A 1 26.65 30.51 -5.83
C MET A 1 25.39 29.90 -5.25
N LYS A 2 24.25 30.06 -5.93
CA LYS A 2 23.01 29.33 -5.58
C LYS A 2 23.10 27.97 -6.27
N THR A 3 23.05 26.91 -5.49
CA THR A 3 23.02 25.53 -5.96
C THR A 3 21.86 25.36 -6.93
N GLN A 4 22.19 24.98 -8.17
CA GLN A 4 21.21 24.51 -9.14
C GLN A 4 20.46 23.33 -8.50
N SER A 5 19.20 23.59 -8.15
CA SER A 5 18.19 22.56 -7.95
C SER A 5 18.27 21.62 -9.15
N GLN A 6 18.67 20.38 -8.89
CA GLN A 6 18.54 19.30 -9.84
C GLN A 6 17.06 19.22 -10.21
N ARG A 7 16.72 19.75 -11.39
CA ARG A 7 15.48 19.41 -12.08
C ARG A 7 15.63 17.96 -12.55
N GLY A 8 15.53 17.01 -11.62
CA GLY A 8 15.08 15.67 -11.95
C GLY A 8 13.73 15.84 -12.64
N GLY A 9 13.65 15.47 -13.91
CA GLY A 9 12.46 15.69 -14.70
C GLY A 9 11.25 15.04 -14.03
N TRP A 10 10.06 15.58 -14.26
CA TRP A 10 8.77 15.00 -13.86
C TRP A 10 8.61 13.51 -14.24
N THR A 11 9.51 12.97 -15.07
CA THR A 11 9.72 11.57 -15.43
C THR A 11 10.25 10.68 -14.29
N GLU A 12 10.62 11.21 -13.13
CA GLU A 12 11.26 10.46 -12.02
C GLU A 12 10.37 10.24 -10.78
N ASN A 13 9.04 10.43 -10.89
CA ASN A 13 8.12 10.17 -9.78
C ASN A 13 7.35 8.85 -9.99
N ALA A 14 7.55 7.87 -9.09
CA ALA A 14 6.87 6.58 -9.11
C ALA A 14 5.34 6.70 -9.10
N ALA A 15 4.78 7.71 -8.42
CA ALA A 15 3.34 7.89 -8.30
C ALA A 15 2.67 8.03 -9.68
N LEU A 16 3.28 8.77 -10.61
CA LEU A 16 2.74 8.94 -11.96
C LEU A 16 2.70 7.63 -12.74
N VAL A 17 3.70 6.76 -12.53
CA VAL A 17 3.75 5.43 -13.15
C VAL A 17 2.72 4.49 -12.52
N TYR A 18 2.51 4.57 -11.20
CA TYR A 18 1.41 3.85 -10.55
C TYR A 18 0.04 4.31 -11.05
N TYR A 19 -0.19 5.61 -11.24
CA TYR A 19 -1.45 6.10 -11.80
C TYR A 19 -1.72 5.53 -13.20
N GLN A 20 -0.69 5.37 -14.04
CA GLN A 20 -0.84 4.68 -15.32
C GLN A 20 -1.28 3.22 -15.14
N ALA A 21 -0.71 2.50 -14.17
CA ALA A 21 -1.15 1.15 -13.82
C ALA A 21 -2.61 1.13 -13.34
N PHE A 22 -3.01 2.08 -12.48
CA PHE A 22 -4.36 2.15 -11.93
C PHE A 22 -5.43 2.38 -13.00
N LEU A 23 -5.15 3.23 -13.98
CA LEU A 23 -6.07 3.52 -15.09
C LEU A 23 -6.25 2.33 -16.04
N LEU A 24 -5.24 1.47 -16.15
CA LEU A 24 -5.27 0.29 -17.00
C LEU A 24 -5.73 -0.97 -16.26
N TYR A 25 -5.87 -0.92 -14.94
CA TYR A 25 -6.21 -2.09 -14.14
C TYR A 25 -7.62 -2.59 -14.44
N GLU A 26 -7.69 -3.80 -14.96
CA GLU A 26 -8.93 -4.48 -15.25
C GLU A 26 -9.38 -5.28 -14.04
N LYS A 27 -10.34 -4.72 -13.31
CA LYS A 27 -10.91 -5.35 -12.11
C LYS A 27 -11.57 -6.69 -12.48
N PRO A 28 -11.31 -7.77 -11.73
CA PRO A 28 -12.04 -9.02 -11.92
C PRO A 28 -13.50 -8.86 -11.46
N GLU A 29 -14.41 -9.56 -12.13
CA GLU A 29 -15.78 -9.75 -11.65
C GLU A 29 -15.80 -10.61 -10.36
N ASP A 30 -16.90 -10.60 -9.61
CA ASP A 30 -16.95 -11.20 -8.27
C ASP A 30 -16.62 -12.69 -8.24
N THR A 31 -17.09 -13.45 -9.22
CA THR A 31 -16.78 -14.90 -9.35
C THR A 31 -15.28 -15.13 -9.55
N LEU A 32 -14.67 -14.40 -10.49
CA LEU A 32 -13.23 -14.47 -10.74
C LEU A 32 -12.44 -13.95 -9.54
N LYS A 33 -12.91 -12.91 -8.85
CA LYS A 33 -12.28 -12.37 -7.63
C LYS A 33 -12.19 -13.43 -6.53
N GLN A 34 -13.27 -14.19 -6.33
CA GLN A 34 -13.26 -15.32 -5.39
C GLN A 34 -12.23 -16.38 -5.82
N MET A 35 -12.25 -16.81 -7.09
CA MET A 35 -11.28 -17.77 -7.62
C MET A 35 -9.84 -17.30 -7.45
N LEU A 36 -9.56 -16.01 -7.67
CA LEU A 36 -8.23 -15.42 -7.47
C LEU A 36 -7.82 -15.45 -5.99
N ASN A 37 -8.76 -15.29 -5.05
CA ASN A 37 -8.48 -15.41 -3.62
C ASN A 37 -8.11 -16.85 -3.23
N GLU A 38 -8.92 -17.82 -3.63
CA GLU A 38 -8.70 -19.26 -3.41
C GLU A 38 -7.37 -19.71 -4.04
N PHE A 39 -7.10 -19.23 -5.26
CA PHE A 39 -5.84 -19.45 -5.93
C PHE A 39 -4.70 -18.86 -5.13
N ARG A 40 -4.72 -17.60 -4.69
CA ARG A 40 -3.61 -17.08 -3.85
C ARG A 40 -3.47 -17.84 -2.53
N ALA A 41 -4.55 -18.35 -1.96
CA ALA A 41 -4.57 -19.01 -0.66
C ALA A 41 -3.93 -20.41 -0.64
N GLY A 42 -3.86 -21.13 -1.76
CA GLY A 42 -3.41 -22.53 -1.73
C GLY A 42 -4.42 -23.51 -2.29
N GLU A 43 -5.68 -23.10 -2.34
CA GLU A 43 -6.82 -24.01 -2.34
C GLU A 43 -7.09 -24.61 -3.71
N ILE A 44 -6.74 -23.88 -4.78
CA ILE A 44 -6.86 -24.32 -6.17
C ILE A 44 -5.55 -24.10 -6.94
N GLY A 45 -5.34 -24.88 -8.00
CA GLY A 45 -4.26 -24.64 -8.98
C GLY A 45 -4.67 -23.63 -10.06
N SER A 46 -3.72 -23.22 -10.91
CA SER A 46 -4.03 -22.30 -12.01
C SER A 46 -4.99 -22.92 -13.03
N ASN A 47 -5.87 -22.09 -13.58
CA ASN A 47 -6.78 -22.44 -14.67
C ASN A 47 -6.78 -21.33 -15.73
N GLU A 48 -7.54 -21.55 -16.80
CA GLU A 48 -7.55 -20.63 -17.94
C GLU A 48 -8.05 -19.23 -17.57
N ALA A 49 -9.06 -19.12 -16.71
CA ALA A 49 -9.60 -17.81 -16.30
C ALA A 49 -8.56 -16.99 -15.51
N ILE A 50 -7.79 -17.64 -14.63
CA ILE A 50 -6.71 -16.99 -13.87
C ILE A 50 -5.60 -16.52 -14.82
N ARG A 51 -5.16 -17.38 -15.75
CA ARG A 51 -4.10 -17.04 -16.72
C ARG A 51 -4.54 -15.90 -17.64
N ALA A 52 -5.76 -15.95 -18.15
CA ALA A 52 -6.33 -14.90 -18.97
C ALA A 52 -6.42 -13.57 -18.21
N HIS A 53 -6.78 -13.59 -16.92
CA HIS A 53 -6.82 -12.37 -16.09
C HIS A 53 -5.44 -11.74 -15.90
N ILE A 54 -4.41 -12.56 -15.63
CA ILE A 54 -3.03 -12.08 -15.52
C ILE A 54 -2.56 -11.51 -16.86
N GLU A 55 -2.84 -12.20 -17.97
CA GLU A 55 -2.42 -11.74 -19.29
C GLU A 55 -3.09 -10.44 -19.69
N LYS A 56 -4.40 -10.29 -19.43
CA LYS A 56 -5.14 -9.05 -19.64
C LYS A 56 -4.54 -7.87 -18.88
N ASN A 57 -3.99 -8.14 -17.70
CA ASN A 57 -3.35 -7.14 -16.85
C ASN A 57 -1.81 -7.09 -16.99
N ARG A 58 -1.21 -7.71 -18.01
CA ARG A 58 0.26 -7.79 -18.17
C ARG A 58 0.92 -6.40 -18.13
N ARG A 59 0.36 -5.44 -18.86
CA ARG A 59 0.88 -4.06 -18.88
C ARG A 59 0.77 -3.37 -17.51
N VAL A 60 -0.26 -3.68 -16.73
CA VAL A 60 -0.46 -3.13 -15.38
C VAL A 60 0.66 -3.61 -14.46
N ILE A 61 0.99 -4.90 -14.54
CA ILE A 61 2.10 -5.52 -13.82
C ILE A 61 3.43 -4.86 -14.21
N GLU A 62 3.68 -4.68 -15.51
CA GLU A 62 4.88 -4.00 -16.00
C GLU A 62 5.03 -2.58 -15.45
N TYR A 63 3.93 -1.80 -15.43
CA TYR A 63 3.94 -0.47 -14.82
C TYR A 63 4.16 -0.53 -13.31
N ALA A 64 3.59 -1.50 -12.59
CA ALA A 64 3.83 -1.66 -11.16
C ALA A 64 5.31 -1.97 -10.86
N VAL A 65 5.91 -2.87 -11.62
CA VAL A 65 7.35 -3.20 -11.53
C VAL A 65 8.22 -1.99 -11.85
N LYS A 66 7.87 -1.25 -12.91
CA LYS A 66 8.58 -0.02 -13.29
C LYS A 66 8.44 1.07 -12.22
N ALA A 67 7.25 1.28 -11.66
CA ALA A 67 7.02 2.27 -10.62
C ALA A 67 7.81 1.92 -9.35
N ALA A 68 7.83 0.64 -8.96
CA ALA A 68 8.57 0.16 -7.81
C ALA A 68 10.10 0.24 -7.96
N SER A 69 10.64 0.39 -9.19
CA SER A 69 12.07 0.56 -9.41
C SER A 69 12.53 2.03 -9.35
N VAL A 70 11.59 2.98 -9.35
CA VAL A 70 11.89 4.40 -9.21
C VAL A 70 12.11 4.73 -7.73
N ALA A 71 13.22 5.37 -7.38
CA ALA A 71 13.60 5.60 -5.98
C ALA A 71 12.67 6.59 -5.23
N HIS A 72 12.02 7.51 -5.94
CA HIS A 72 11.19 8.55 -5.33
C HIS A 72 9.72 8.38 -5.71
N CYS A 73 8.84 8.39 -4.70
CA CYS A 73 7.40 8.36 -4.87
C CYS A 73 6.79 9.52 -4.10
N ASN A 74 6.09 10.42 -4.80
CA ASN A 74 5.36 11.52 -4.20
C ASN A 74 3.93 11.53 -4.76
N TRP A 75 2.95 11.24 -3.92
CA TRP A 75 1.54 11.16 -4.29
C TRP A 75 0.88 12.53 -4.49
N GLY A 76 1.55 13.63 -4.13
CA GLY A 76 1.04 14.99 -4.30
C GLY A 76 -0.10 15.33 -3.34
N TYR A 77 -0.11 14.73 -2.14
CA TYR A 77 -1.13 14.99 -1.13
C TYR A 77 -1.12 16.46 -0.66
N ASP A 78 -2.32 17.01 -0.49
CA ASP A 78 -2.53 18.32 0.13
C ASP A 78 -2.73 18.17 1.65
N TYR A 79 -1.62 18.08 2.38
CA TYR A 79 -1.67 17.87 3.84
C TYR A 79 -2.34 19.03 4.61
N SER A 80 -2.63 20.17 3.96
CA SER A 80 -3.38 21.25 4.60
C SER A 80 -4.84 20.87 4.91
N GLN A 81 -5.33 19.79 4.28
CA GLN A 81 -6.66 19.22 4.51
C GLN A 81 -6.75 18.42 5.82
N GLY A 82 -5.64 18.15 6.50
CA GLY A 82 -5.64 17.44 7.78
C GLY A 82 -6.31 16.06 7.67
N ILE A 83 -7.34 15.82 8.50
CA ILE A 83 -8.10 14.57 8.50
C ILE A 83 -8.99 14.36 7.27
N ASP A 84 -9.35 15.43 6.56
CA ASP A 84 -10.15 15.35 5.34
C ASP A 84 -9.29 15.01 4.11
N LEU A 85 -7.98 14.82 4.30
CA LEU A 85 -7.05 14.49 3.23
C LEU A 85 -7.49 13.23 2.48
N ALA A 86 -7.79 13.39 1.20
CA ALA A 86 -8.10 12.27 0.32
C ALA A 86 -6.86 11.43 0.02
N LEU A 87 -6.98 10.10 0.19
CA LEU A 87 -5.92 9.13 -0.07
C LEU A 87 -6.32 8.13 -1.18
N PRO A 88 -6.59 8.62 -2.41
CA PRO A 88 -7.26 7.84 -3.48
C PRO A 88 -6.44 6.66 -4.00
N ASN A 89 -5.12 6.66 -3.79
CA ASN A 89 -4.18 5.64 -4.24
C ASN A 89 -4.15 4.40 -3.33
N LEU A 90 -4.57 4.48 -2.06
CA LEU A 90 -4.40 3.36 -1.12
C LEU A 90 -5.14 2.08 -1.55
N PHE A 91 -6.36 2.23 -2.05
CA PHE A 91 -7.16 1.11 -2.51
C PHE A 91 -6.59 0.49 -3.82
N PRO A 92 -6.26 1.29 -4.86
CA PRO A 92 -5.54 0.79 -6.03
C PRO A 92 -4.20 0.11 -5.73
N VAL A 93 -3.40 0.61 -4.78
CA VAL A 93 -2.12 -0.03 -4.39
C VAL A 93 -2.37 -1.45 -3.86
N ARG A 94 -3.39 -1.65 -3.02
CA ARG A 94 -3.78 -2.99 -2.52
C ARG A 94 -4.17 -3.93 -3.66
N HIS A 95 -4.91 -3.42 -4.65
CA HIS A 95 -5.29 -4.20 -5.82
C HIS A 95 -4.09 -4.64 -6.66
N LEU A 96 -3.12 -3.75 -6.89
CA LEU A 96 -1.89 -4.11 -7.57
C LEU A 96 -1.10 -5.17 -6.78
N ALA A 97 -1.05 -5.06 -5.45
CA ALA A 97 -0.40 -6.07 -4.61
C ALA A 97 -1.09 -7.45 -4.71
N TRP A 98 -2.42 -7.50 -4.77
CA TRP A 98 -3.16 -8.76 -5.00
C TRP A 98 -2.93 -9.32 -6.40
N LEU A 99 -2.88 -8.46 -7.42
CA LEU A 99 -2.57 -8.87 -8.79
C LEU A 99 -1.17 -9.48 -8.88
N LEU A 100 -0.15 -8.81 -8.33
CA LEU A 100 1.22 -9.31 -8.29
C LEU A 100 1.32 -10.61 -7.50
N SER A 101 0.65 -10.73 -6.34
CA SER A 101 0.65 -11.98 -5.58
C SER A 101 0.01 -13.15 -6.36
N THR A 102 -0.97 -12.87 -7.23
CA THR A 102 -1.53 -13.88 -8.13
C THR A 102 -0.49 -14.27 -9.19
N GLU A 103 0.18 -13.29 -9.83
CA GLU A 103 1.24 -13.56 -10.82
C GLU A 103 2.39 -14.37 -10.21
N VAL A 104 2.84 -14.02 -9.00
CA VAL A 104 3.92 -14.72 -8.28
C VAL A 104 3.62 -16.20 -8.16
N ARG A 105 2.39 -16.55 -7.76
CA ARG A 105 2.00 -17.96 -7.65
C ARG A 105 1.99 -18.65 -9.01
N LEU A 106 1.48 -17.98 -10.05
CA LEU A 106 1.49 -18.52 -11.41
C LEU A 106 2.92 -18.78 -11.92
N LEU A 107 3.86 -17.85 -11.66
CA LEU A 107 5.28 -18.01 -11.97
C LEU A 107 5.89 -19.20 -11.21
N ALA A 108 5.56 -19.36 -9.92
CA ALA A 108 6.02 -20.48 -9.12
C ALA A 108 5.50 -21.83 -9.65
N GLU A 109 4.23 -21.92 -10.05
CA GLU A 109 3.67 -23.12 -10.70
C GLU A 109 4.37 -23.46 -12.03
N GLN A 110 4.90 -22.44 -12.72
CA GLN A 110 5.67 -22.58 -13.96
C GLN A 110 7.16 -22.88 -13.71
N GLY A 111 7.60 -22.91 -12.45
CA GLY A 111 8.99 -23.12 -12.06
C GLY A 111 9.88 -21.87 -12.17
N ASP A 112 9.33 -20.70 -12.50
CA ASP A 112 10.06 -19.43 -12.53
C ASP A 112 10.09 -18.77 -11.14
N TYR A 113 10.76 -19.46 -10.21
CA TYR A 113 10.87 -19.01 -8.83
C TYR A 113 11.67 -17.71 -8.67
N ARG A 114 12.62 -17.44 -9.58
CA ARG A 114 13.44 -16.22 -9.51
C ARG A 114 12.59 -14.99 -9.81
N THR A 115 11.84 -14.99 -10.91
CA THR A 115 10.93 -13.89 -11.21
C THR A 115 9.82 -13.78 -10.15
N ALA A 116 9.32 -14.91 -9.64
CA ALA A 116 8.35 -14.94 -8.55
C ALA A 116 8.87 -14.18 -7.29
N LEU A 117 10.11 -14.43 -6.87
CA LEU A 117 10.72 -13.73 -5.74
C LEU A 117 10.99 -12.23 -6.04
N ASP A 118 11.42 -11.89 -7.25
CA ASP A 118 11.60 -10.49 -7.67
C ASP A 118 10.28 -9.70 -7.63
N ARG A 119 9.14 -10.36 -7.95
CA ARG A 119 7.80 -9.78 -7.82
C ARG A 119 7.40 -9.56 -6.35
N CYS A 120 7.79 -10.44 -5.44
CA CYS A 120 7.60 -10.20 -4.00
C CYS A 120 8.42 -8.99 -3.51
N VAL A 121 9.67 -8.83 -3.98
CA VAL A 121 10.48 -7.64 -3.68
C VAL A 121 9.83 -6.38 -4.25
N THR A 122 9.25 -6.45 -5.45
CA THR A 122 8.46 -5.37 -6.05
C THR A 122 7.31 -4.95 -5.12
N MET A 123 6.58 -5.91 -4.53
CA MET A 123 5.50 -5.62 -3.57
C MET A 123 6.03 -4.94 -2.29
N HIS A 124 7.22 -5.30 -1.79
CA HIS A 124 7.83 -4.60 -0.65
C HIS A 124 8.21 -3.15 -1.00
N LYS A 125 8.72 -2.89 -2.20
CA LYS A 125 8.99 -1.52 -2.66
C LYS A 125 7.70 -0.71 -2.86
N MET A 126 6.63 -1.35 -3.34
CA MET A 126 5.30 -0.74 -3.36
C MET A 126 4.80 -0.40 -1.96
N ALA A 127 5.00 -1.30 -0.98
CA ALA A 127 4.67 -1.04 0.41
C ALA A 127 5.39 0.20 0.93
N LEU A 128 6.71 0.30 0.67
CA LEU A 128 7.50 1.48 1.03
C LEU A 128 6.97 2.75 0.37
N HIS A 129 6.67 2.73 -0.94
CA HIS A 129 6.10 3.88 -1.65
C HIS A 129 4.70 4.25 -1.17
N ALA A 130 3.95 3.33 -0.57
CA ALA A 130 2.64 3.60 -0.02
C ALA A 130 2.70 4.32 1.33
N VAL A 131 3.82 4.22 2.06
CA VAL A 131 4.00 4.91 3.35
C VAL A 131 4.25 6.39 3.12
N ASP A 132 3.47 7.20 3.82
CA ASP A 132 3.57 8.66 3.84
C ASP A 132 3.16 9.17 5.23
N LYS A 133 2.86 10.46 5.37
CA LYS A 133 2.62 11.13 6.64
C LYS A 133 1.44 10.56 7.45
N PRO A 134 0.24 10.33 6.88
CA PRO A 134 -0.89 9.85 7.66
C PRO A 134 -0.70 8.40 8.08
N LEU A 135 -1.07 8.04 9.32
CA LEU A 135 -0.92 6.69 9.87
C LEU A 135 -1.59 5.62 8.99
N THR A 136 -2.72 5.95 8.39
CA THR A 136 -3.44 5.06 7.46
C THR A 136 -2.57 4.60 6.29
N THR A 137 -1.70 5.47 5.77
CA THR A 137 -0.78 5.13 4.67
C THR A 137 0.29 4.13 5.12
N TYR A 138 0.81 4.31 6.35
CA TYR A 138 1.74 3.38 6.98
C TYR A 138 1.12 1.99 7.16
N LEU A 139 -0.11 1.91 7.67
CA LEU A 139 -0.84 0.65 7.86
C LEU A 139 -1.10 -0.08 6.53
N VAL A 140 -1.34 0.66 5.44
CA VAL A 140 -1.42 0.09 4.09
C VAL A 140 -0.07 -0.50 3.67
N GLY A 141 1.03 0.24 3.88
CA GLY A 141 2.38 -0.27 3.64
C GLY A 141 2.64 -1.59 4.39
N ILE A 142 2.36 -1.64 5.69
CA ILE A 142 2.48 -2.87 6.49
C ILE A 142 1.62 -4.01 5.93
N SER A 143 0.37 -3.73 5.55
CA SER A 143 -0.54 -4.74 4.99
C SER A 143 -0.01 -5.33 3.67
N VAL A 144 0.50 -4.48 2.77
CA VAL A 144 1.09 -4.90 1.49
C VAL A 144 2.38 -5.69 1.73
N GLY A 145 3.24 -5.24 2.65
CA GLY A 145 4.45 -5.96 3.04
C GLY A 145 4.16 -7.32 3.68
N ALA A 146 3.13 -7.42 4.52
CA ALA A 146 2.69 -8.68 5.11
C ALA A 146 2.14 -9.66 4.06
N LEU A 147 1.42 -9.16 3.05
CA LEU A 147 1.04 -9.96 1.90
C LEU A 147 2.27 -10.48 1.16
N ALA A 148 3.24 -9.62 0.84
CA ALA A 148 4.48 -10.02 0.17
C ALA A 148 5.24 -11.11 0.94
N ASN A 149 5.36 -10.98 2.27
CA ASN A 149 5.98 -12.00 3.12
C ASN A 149 5.28 -13.37 3.05
N ARG A 150 3.95 -13.39 3.09
CA ARG A 150 3.18 -14.64 2.93
C ARG A 150 3.40 -15.25 1.55
N THR A 151 3.44 -14.42 0.51
CA THR A 151 3.70 -14.88 -0.85
C THR A 151 5.12 -15.43 -1.00
N ILE A 152 6.14 -14.80 -0.38
CA ILE A 152 7.51 -15.34 -0.31
C ILE A 152 7.50 -16.72 0.35
N GLN A 153 6.85 -16.87 1.51
CA GLN A 153 6.76 -18.16 2.21
C GLN A 153 6.15 -19.24 1.31
N ALA A 154 5.08 -18.93 0.56
CA ALA A 154 4.46 -19.85 -0.36
C ALA A 154 5.40 -20.27 -1.52
N VAL A 155 6.15 -19.32 -2.08
CA VAL A 155 7.15 -19.62 -3.13
C VAL A 155 8.28 -20.49 -2.57
N LEU A 156 8.82 -20.16 -1.39
CA LEU A 156 9.91 -20.90 -0.77
C LEU A 156 9.51 -22.33 -0.38
N ALA A 157 8.22 -22.57 -0.10
CA ALA A 157 7.73 -23.91 0.23
C ALA A 157 7.80 -24.90 -0.94
N THR A 158 7.81 -24.43 -2.18
CA THR A 158 7.83 -25.27 -3.40
C THR A 158 9.12 -25.13 -4.21
N MET A 159 9.88 -24.06 -4.00
CA MET A 159 11.14 -23.79 -4.69
C MET A 159 12.22 -24.84 -4.32
N PRO A 160 12.88 -25.47 -5.30
CA PRO A 160 14.09 -26.26 -5.06
C PRO A 160 15.20 -25.43 -4.40
N GLY A 161 16.16 -26.07 -3.75
CA GLY A 161 17.27 -25.34 -3.14
C GLY A 161 18.09 -24.53 -4.16
N ASP A 162 18.00 -23.20 -4.10
CA ASP A 162 18.79 -22.24 -4.89
C ASP A 162 19.40 -21.19 -3.94
N VAL A 163 20.64 -21.43 -3.53
CA VAL A 163 21.37 -20.58 -2.56
C VAL A 163 21.55 -19.16 -3.10
N ASP A 164 21.80 -19.01 -4.40
CA ASP A 164 22.00 -17.70 -5.02
C ASP A 164 20.71 -16.88 -5.01
N ALA A 165 19.57 -17.50 -5.31
CA ALA A 165 18.27 -16.84 -5.22
C ALA A 165 17.95 -16.39 -3.79
N LEU A 166 18.20 -17.23 -2.80
CA LEU A 166 17.98 -16.91 -1.38
C LEU A 166 18.88 -15.76 -0.90
N GLN A 167 20.16 -15.78 -1.30
CA GLN A 167 21.10 -14.72 -0.93
C GLN A 167 20.72 -13.38 -1.56
N ARG A 168 20.30 -13.37 -2.83
CA ARG A 168 19.80 -12.15 -3.49
C ARG A 168 18.54 -11.62 -2.80
N LEU A 169 17.57 -12.49 -2.54
CA LEU A 169 16.33 -12.13 -1.83
C LEU A 169 16.65 -11.49 -0.48
N LYS A 170 17.53 -12.10 0.31
CA LYS A 170 17.96 -11.58 1.61
C LYS A 170 18.53 -10.16 1.51
N VAL A 171 19.43 -9.92 0.56
CA VAL A 171 20.04 -8.59 0.34
C VAL A 171 18.97 -7.56 -0.04
N GLN A 172 18.08 -7.90 -0.97
CA GLN A 172 17.03 -7.00 -1.41
C GLN A 172 16.01 -6.68 -0.30
N LEU A 173 15.61 -7.68 0.48
CA LEU A 173 14.70 -7.46 1.62
C LEU A 173 15.34 -6.61 2.71
N GLY A 174 16.62 -6.82 3.00
CA GLY A 174 17.37 -5.98 3.95
C GLY A 174 17.36 -4.51 3.53
N GLN A 175 17.64 -4.23 2.26
CA GLN A 175 17.58 -2.85 1.73
C GLN A 175 16.21 -2.20 1.88
N VAL A 176 15.12 -2.93 1.63
CA VAL A 176 13.77 -2.37 1.77
C VAL A 176 13.40 -2.20 3.24
N GLN A 177 13.81 -3.14 4.10
CA GLN A 177 13.57 -3.04 5.54
C GLN A 177 14.30 -1.84 6.15
N ASP A 178 15.57 -1.63 5.79
CA ASP A 178 16.37 -0.50 6.27
C ASP A 178 15.80 0.85 5.82
N ALA A 179 15.12 0.88 4.68
CA ALA A 179 14.47 2.09 4.16
C ALA A 179 13.05 2.32 4.72
N PHE A 180 12.45 1.33 5.39
CA PHE A 180 11.08 1.44 5.89
C PHE A 180 11.02 2.40 7.09
N PRO A 181 10.14 3.42 7.08
CA PRO A 181 10.06 4.37 8.19
C PRO A 181 9.72 3.68 9.51
N PRO A 182 10.23 4.17 10.65
CA PRO A 182 9.89 3.61 11.95
C PRO A 182 8.46 4.01 12.35
N PHE A 183 7.78 3.14 13.10
CA PHE A 183 6.37 3.29 13.46
C PHE A 183 6.09 4.50 14.37
N ASP A 184 7.01 4.79 15.29
CA ASP A 184 6.91 5.93 16.21
C ASP A 184 6.83 7.27 15.46
N GLY A 185 7.55 7.40 14.35
CA GLY A 185 7.45 8.56 13.46
C GLY A 185 6.06 8.75 12.87
N ALA A 186 5.43 7.68 12.41
CA ALA A 186 4.07 7.72 11.86
C ALA A 186 3.02 8.08 12.95
N VAL A 187 3.16 7.52 14.15
CA VAL A 187 2.27 7.82 15.28
C VAL A 187 2.44 9.26 15.76
N ALA A 188 3.68 9.74 15.88
CA ALA A 188 3.96 11.12 16.28
C ALA A 188 3.36 12.12 15.27
N GLN A 189 3.47 11.82 13.98
CA GLN A 189 2.91 12.65 12.92
C GLN A 189 1.38 12.66 12.90
N GLU A 190 0.75 11.50 13.09
CA GLU A 190 -0.70 11.40 13.26
C GLU A 190 -1.15 12.24 14.47
N GLY A 191 -0.44 12.13 15.59
CA GLY A 191 -0.69 12.95 16.78
C GLY A 191 -0.65 14.45 16.48
N GLN A 192 0.34 14.91 15.69
CA GLN A 192 0.41 16.32 15.26
C GLN A 192 -0.79 16.74 14.40
N ILE A 193 -1.26 15.88 13.50
CA ILE A 193 -2.46 16.13 12.69
C ILE A 193 -3.67 16.31 13.62
N TRP A 194 -3.87 15.38 14.55
CA TRP A 194 -4.97 15.45 15.53
C TRP A 194 -4.87 16.69 16.42
N THR A 195 -3.71 17.02 16.95
CA THR A 195 -3.54 18.24 17.76
C THR A 195 -3.90 19.51 16.96
N ALA A 196 -3.56 19.57 15.67
CA ALA A 196 -3.85 20.74 14.83
C ALA A 196 -5.35 20.90 14.48
N ILE A 197 -6.15 19.84 14.60
CA ILE A 197 -7.60 19.88 14.31
C ILE A 197 -8.46 19.84 15.56
N THR A 198 -7.91 19.43 16.71
CA THR A 198 -8.62 19.37 17.98
C THR A 198 -8.60 20.75 18.63
N HIS A 199 -9.25 21.70 17.96
CA HIS A 199 -9.50 23.04 18.47
C HIS A 199 -11.02 23.24 18.60
N LYS A 200 -11.43 24.06 19.57
CA LYS A 200 -12.83 24.37 19.83
C LYS A 200 -13.59 24.83 18.59
N GLU A 201 -12.95 25.60 17.72
CA GLU A 201 -13.52 26.09 16.45
C GLU A 201 -13.81 24.97 15.43
N LYS A 202 -13.24 23.79 15.65
CA LYS A 202 -13.37 22.59 14.82
C LYS A 202 -14.17 21.48 15.50
N ALA A 203 -14.75 21.73 16.67
CA ALA A 203 -15.54 20.76 17.45
C ALA A 203 -16.61 20.05 16.61
N GLN A 204 -17.33 20.80 15.76
CA GLN A 204 -18.36 20.23 14.89
C GLN A 204 -17.79 19.25 13.86
N ALA A 205 -16.61 19.55 13.29
CA ALA A 205 -15.94 18.66 12.35
C ALA A 205 -15.44 17.38 13.05
N ALA A 206 -14.87 17.52 14.25
CA ALA A 206 -14.46 16.39 15.07
C ALA A 206 -15.65 15.48 15.43
N LEU A 207 -16.80 16.05 15.80
CA LEU A 207 -18.03 15.29 16.08
C LEU A 207 -18.56 14.57 14.85
N LEU A 208 -18.52 15.22 13.68
CA LEU A 208 -18.98 14.62 12.44
C LEU A 208 -18.12 13.39 12.08
N VAL A 209 -16.81 13.50 12.25
CA VAL A 209 -15.87 12.41 11.98
C VAL A 209 -16.02 11.28 13.00
N LEU A 210 -16.07 11.60 14.29
CA LEU A 210 -16.16 10.59 15.35
C LEU A 210 -17.55 9.95 15.46
N GLY A 211 -18.59 10.66 15.04
CA GLY A 211 -19.98 10.18 15.04
C GLY A 211 -20.40 9.40 13.80
N GLN A 212 -19.61 9.44 12.71
CA GLN A 212 -19.91 8.71 11.47
C GLN A 212 -19.91 7.18 11.67
N ASP A 213 -19.02 6.68 12.53
CA ASP A 213 -18.84 5.24 12.74
C ASP A 213 -19.47 4.73 14.06
N ASP A 214 -19.87 5.63 14.96
CA ASP A 214 -20.54 5.28 16.21
C ASP A 214 -21.56 6.36 16.62
N GLU A 215 -22.83 6.11 16.32
CA GLU A 215 -23.93 6.99 16.74
C GLU A 215 -23.97 7.18 18.26
N LYS A 216 -23.40 6.26 19.05
CA LYS A 216 -23.32 6.39 20.51
C LYS A 216 -22.25 7.39 20.94
N PHE A 217 -21.27 7.70 20.10
CA PHE A 217 -20.24 8.68 20.42
C PHE A 217 -20.85 10.07 20.61
N ALA A 218 -21.77 10.47 19.71
CA ALA A 218 -22.42 11.78 19.76
C ALA A 218 -23.21 12.00 21.07
N VAL A 219 -23.83 10.95 21.60
CA VAL A 219 -24.58 11.00 22.86
C VAL A 219 -23.74 10.69 24.11
N SER A 220 -22.47 10.30 23.92
CA SER A 220 -21.56 10.02 25.03
C SER A 220 -21.18 11.29 25.78
N LEU A 221 -20.70 11.16 27.02
CA LEU A 221 -20.17 12.28 27.79
C LEU A 221 -19.05 13.01 27.05
N HIS A 222 -18.22 12.29 26.29
CA HIS A 222 -17.14 12.90 25.51
C HIS A 222 -17.67 13.68 24.30
N GLY A 223 -18.66 13.13 23.57
CA GLY A 223 -19.33 13.84 22.49
C GLY A 223 -19.97 15.15 22.96
N GLN A 224 -20.71 15.10 24.07
CA GLN A 224 -21.33 16.29 24.66
C GLN A 224 -20.30 17.33 25.12
N ARG A 225 -19.14 16.91 25.65
CA ARG A 225 -18.06 17.83 26.04
C ARG A 225 -17.42 18.52 24.83
N ILE A 226 -17.22 17.79 23.74
CA ILE A 226 -16.74 18.35 22.47
C ILE A 226 -17.77 19.35 21.93
N GLU A 227 -19.05 18.98 21.88
CA GLU A 227 -20.15 19.82 21.40
C GLU A 227 -20.28 21.11 22.21
N ALA A 228 -20.13 21.03 23.53
CA ALA A 228 -20.16 22.19 24.42
C ALA A 228 -18.92 23.07 24.34
N GLY A 229 -17.87 22.66 23.61
CA GLY A 229 -16.62 23.41 23.53
C GLY A 229 -15.91 23.52 24.89
N ASP A 230 -15.93 22.44 25.68
CA ASP A 230 -15.34 22.39 27.02
C ASP A 230 -13.82 22.62 26.99
N GLU A 231 -13.35 23.72 27.58
CA GLU A 231 -11.93 24.10 27.66
C GLU A 231 -11.08 23.09 28.44
N ALA A 232 -11.66 22.25 29.30
CA ALA A 232 -10.92 21.19 29.98
C ALA A 232 -10.74 19.94 29.11
N PHE A 233 -11.42 19.88 27.96
CA PHE A 233 -11.29 18.81 26.97
C PHE A 233 -10.29 19.18 25.86
N PHE A 234 -10.37 20.42 25.36
CA PHE A 234 -9.48 20.96 24.32
C PHE A 234 -8.14 21.45 24.89
#